data_AF-A0A2K8XJT7-F1
#
_entry.id   AF-A0A2K8XJT7-F1
#
_cell.length_a   1.000
_cell.length_b   1.000
_cell.length_c   1.000
_cell.angle_alpha   90.00
_cell.angle_beta   90.00
_cell.angle_gamma   90.00
#
_symmetry.space_group_name_H-M   'P 1'
#
loop_
_entity.id
_entity.type
_entity.pdbx_description
1 polymer ?
#
loop_
_entity_poly.entity_id
_entity_poly.type
_entity_poly.pdbx_seq_one_letter_code
_entity_poly.pdbx_strand_id
1 'polypeptide(L)'
;MEEQDYILFDSYINEELSAEDTLDFENRLENDSAFKNSFNTYKELSIFLENKFENEAKTDAFKKNLENISNTHFNKAETIAEAPKKSKVFRYAKLAMAASVVLFIGIFAFNQFSTPTYSDFNTHEPMTTVRGEGSVKDLIQATKAFNNKEYEKANALLKTVLENDPDNSELQLYYAITNIELDNFKIADAELNKLINGTSAYKDRALWYSALSRLKQKNIDATIVLLKQVSEEADDYKEAQKLLDKLE
;
A
#
# COMPACT_ATOMS: atom_id res chain seq x y z
N MET A 1 -17.45 19.03 57.09
CA MET A 1 -17.16 20.41 56.68
C MET A 1 -17.86 21.32 57.66
N GLU A 2 -17.10 22.12 58.40
CA GLU A 2 -17.65 23.10 59.33
C GLU A 2 -18.11 24.32 58.53
N GLU A 3 -19.21 24.96 58.94
CA GLU A 3 -19.84 26.08 58.20
C GLU A 3 -18.90 27.31 58.05
N GLN A 4 -17.86 27.38 58.90
CA GLN A 4 -16.88 28.46 58.92
C GLN A 4 -15.77 28.33 57.86
N ASP A 5 -15.58 27.13 57.27
CA ASP A 5 -14.49 26.89 56.31
C ASP A 5 -14.75 27.53 54.93
N TYR A 6 -16.01 27.79 54.56
CA TYR A 6 -16.36 28.36 53.24
C TYR A 6 -15.83 29.79 53.04
N ILE A 7 -15.98 30.65 54.05
CA ILE A 7 -15.50 32.04 53.98
C ILE A 7 -13.98 32.07 53.86
N LEU A 8 -13.31 31.20 54.62
CA LEU A 8 -11.86 31.07 54.59
C LEU A 8 -11.35 30.57 53.22
N PHE A 9 -12.04 29.61 52.60
CA PHE A 9 -11.71 29.14 51.25
C PHE A 9 -11.89 30.22 50.18
N ASP A 10 -12.97 31.00 50.27
CA ASP A 10 -13.26 32.07 49.33
C ASP A 10 -12.23 33.20 49.43
N SER A 11 -11.93 33.66 50.64
CA SER A 11 -10.90 34.68 50.87
C SER A 11 -9.51 34.23 50.47
N TYR A 12 -9.16 32.93 50.60
CA TYR A 12 -7.88 32.41 50.09
C TYR A 12 -7.84 32.40 48.56
N ILE A 13 -8.90 31.98 47.88
CA ILE A 13 -8.98 31.96 46.40
C ILE A 13 -8.90 33.38 45.82
N ASN A 14 -9.50 34.36 46.49
CA ASN A 14 -9.51 35.77 46.08
C ASN A 14 -8.27 36.57 46.57
N GLU A 15 -7.29 35.91 47.20
CA GLU A 15 -6.08 36.54 47.75
C GLU A 15 -6.37 37.64 48.81
N GLU A 16 -7.45 37.48 49.58
CA GLU A 16 -7.92 38.45 50.59
C GLU A 16 -7.48 38.12 52.03
N LEU A 17 -6.79 36.99 52.23
CA LEU A 17 -6.27 36.63 53.55
C LEU A 17 -5.05 37.46 53.94
N SER A 18 -4.89 37.71 55.24
CA SER A 18 -3.66 38.30 55.76
C SER A 18 -2.49 37.32 55.59
N ALA A 19 -1.26 37.82 55.66
CA ALA A 19 -0.07 36.96 55.55
C ALA A 19 0.02 35.90 56.66
N GLU A 20 -0.48 36.23 57.86
CA GLU A 20 -0.55 35.30 59.00
C GLU A 20 -1.61 34.22 58.75
N ASP A 21 -2.81 34.62 58.31
CA ASP A 21 -3.91 33.68 58.03
C ASP A 21 -3.62 32.77 56.82
N THR A 22 -2.88 33.28 55.83
CA THR A 22 -2.44 32.50 54.66
C THR A 22 -1.50 31.37 55.08
N LEU A 23 -0.57 31.67 56.00
CA LEU A 23 0.40 30.68 56.47
C LEU A 23 -0.29 29.57 57.28
N ASP A 24 -1.25 29.95 58.14
CA ASP A 24 -2.07 28.99 58.88
C ASP A 24 -2.95 28.14 57.94
N PHE A 25 -3.48 28.75 56.88
CA PHE A 25 -4.25 28.06 55.85
C PHE A 25 -3.42 27.00 55.13
N GLU A 26 -2.24 27.36 54.65
CA GLU A 26 -1.33 26.45 53.94
C GLU A 26 -0.84 25.32 54.84
N ASN A 27 -0.56 25.62 56.11
CA ASN A 27 -0.20 24.63 57.10
C ASN A 27 -1.33 23.60 57.32
N ARG A 28 -2.59 24.05 57.41
CA ARG A 28 -3.76 23.14 57.47
C ARG A 28 -3.93 22.35 56.18
N LEU A 29 -3.64 22.95 55.02
CA LEU A 29 -3.71 22.27 53.73
C LEU A 29 -2.69 21.11 53.61
N GLU A 30 -1.52 21.25 54.23
CA GLU A 30 -0.47 20.23 54.23
C GLU A 30 -0.74 19.13 55.26
N ASN A 31 -1.23 19.50 56.45
CA ASN A 31 -1.29 18.60 57.60
C ASN A 31 -2.68 18.04 57.93
N ASP A 32 -3.75 18.60 57.38
CA ASP A 32 -5.13 18.12 57.56
C ASP A 32 -5.72 17.64 56.22
N SER A 33 -5.74 16.32 56.03
CA SER A 33 -6.28 15.71 54.82
C SER A 33 -7.78 15.95 54.63
N ALA A 34 -8.56 16.14 55.69
CA ALA A 34 -10.00 16.40 55.58
C ALA A 34 -10.26 17.84 55.14
N PHE A 35 -9.48 18.79 55.66
CA PHE A 35 -9.49 20.19 55.24
C PHE A 35 -9.05 20.33 53.78
N LYS A 36 -7.95 19.69 53.39
CA LYS A 36 -7.46 19.67 51.99
C LYS A 36 -8.50 19.16 51.00
N ASN A 37 -9.18 18.07 51.31
CA ASN A 37 -10.22 17.51 50.44
C ASN A 37 -11.43 18.44 50.30
N SER A 38 -11.82 19.10 51.40
CA SER A 38 -12.90 20.08 51.41
C SER A 38 -12.55 21.31 50.57
N PHE A 39 -11.32 21.83 50.70
CA PHE A 39 -10.85 22.95 49.88
C PHE A 39 -10.78 22.61 48.39
N ASN A 40 -10.25 21.43 48.04
CA ASN A 40 -10.18 21.00 46.64
C ASN A 40 -11.58 20.90 46.01
N THR A 41 -12.55 20.35 46.76
CA THR A 41 -13.95 20.26 46.31
C THR A 41 -14.55 21.65 46.09
N TYR A 42 -14.31 22.58 47.02
CA TYR A 42 -14.76 23.97 46.90
C TYR A 42 -14.13 24.66 45.68
N LYS A 43 -12.80 24.54 45.51
CA LYS A 43 -12.05 25.10 44.38
C LYS A 43 -12.54 24.58 43.04
N GLU A 44 -12.77 23.27 42.92
CA GLU A 44 -13.31 22.66 41.69
C GLU A 44 -14.72 23.18 41.38
N LEU A 45 -15.57 23.34 42.39
CA LEU A 45 -16.91 23.91 42.23
C LEU A 45 -16.85 25.37 41.80
N SER A 46 -16.01 26.21 42.42
CA SER A 46 -15.85 27.62 42.06
C SER A 46 -15.37 27.78 40.62
N ILE A 47 -14.36 27.00 40.20
CA ILE A 47 -13.88 26.98 38.81
C ILE A 47 -14.98 26.53 37.85
N PHE A 48 -15.76 25.50 38.21
CA PHE A 48 -16.88 25.04 37.38
C PHE A 48 -17.96 26.12 37.22
N LEU A 49 -18.31 26.82 38.30
CA LEU A 49 -19.32 27.87 38.28
C LEU A 49 -18.83 29.09 37.50
N GLU A 50 -17.59 29.54 37.70
CA GLU A 50 -16.98 30.62 36.93
C GLU A 50 -17.02 30.31 35.43
N ASN A 51 -16.56 29.12 35.03
CA ASN A 51 -16.62 28.67 33.64
C ASN A 51 -18.05 28.56 33.10
N LYS A 52 -19.02 28.19 33.92
CA LYS A 52 -20.42 28.07 33.50
C LYS A 52 -21.06 29.44 33.29
N PHE A 53 -20.87 30.37 34.22
CA PHE A 53 -21.48 31.71 34.18
C PHE A 53 -20.77 32.66 33.23
N GLU A 54 -19.45 32.59 33.08
CA GLU A 54 -18.70 33.38 32.08
C GLU A 54 -19.09 32.99 30.64
N ASN A 55 -19.56 31.74 30.45
CA ASN A 55 -20.10 31.26 29.19
C ASN A 55 -21.62 31.43 29.04
N GLU A 56 -22.38 31.84 30.06
CA GLU A 56 -23.83 32.08 29.91
C GLU A 56 -24.10 33.25 28.96
N ALA A 57 -23.36 34.37 29.08
CA ALA A 57 -23.48 35.48 28.14
C ALA A 57 -23.13 35.09 26.69
N LYS A 58 -22.11 34.24 26.51
CA LYS A 58 -21.72 33.69 25.20
C LYS A 58 -22.74 32.69 24.67
N THR A 59 -23.35 31.91 25.57
CA THR A 59 -24.39 30.92 25.23
C THR A 59 -25.70 31.61 24.86
N ASP A 60 -26.08 32.69 25.54
CA ASP A 60 -27.25 33.48 25.19
C ASP A 60 -27.04 34.27 23.90
N ALA A 61 -25.85 34.81 23.68
CA ALA A 61 -25.47 35.41 22.40
C ALA A 61 -25.52 34.37 21.26
N PHE A 62 -25.02 33.16 21.50
CA PHE A 62 -25.09 32.05 20.55
C PHE A 62 -26.54 31.60 20.29
N LYS A 63 -27.37 31.44 21.32
CA LYS A 63 -28.80 31.13 21.19
C LYS A 63 -29.54 32.20 20.39
N LYS A 64 -29.33 33.49 20.69
CA LYS A 64 -29.90 34.59 19.90
C LYS A 64 -29.45 34.56 18.44
N ASN A 65 -28.18 34.24 18.20
CA ASN A 65 -27.66 34.10 16.83
C ASN A 65 -28.32 32.91 16.11
N LEU A 66 -28.45 31.78 16.79
CA LEU A 66 -29.08 30.56 16.29
C LEU A 66 -30.58 30.76 16.03
N GLU A 67 -31.30 31.47 16.91
CA GLU A 67 -32.70 31.86 16.72
C GLU A 67 -32.86 32.81 15.54
N ASN A 68 -31.94 33.77 15.37
CA ASN A 68 -31.95 34.68 14.21
C ASN A 68 -31.71 33.92 12.90
N ILE A 69 -30.73 33.00 12.87
CA ILE A 69 -30.45 32.11 11.72
C ILE A 69 -31.65 31.18 11.46
N SER A 70 -32.25 30.63 12.53
CA SER A 70 -33.45 29.78 12.44
C SER A 70 -34.64 30.54 11.83
N ASN A 71 -34.88 31.77 12.29
CA ASN A 71 -35.99 32.58 11.80
C ASN A 71 -35.76 33.08 10.36
N THR A 72 -34.51 33.36 9.98
CA THR A 72 -34.18 33.81 8.62
C THR A 72 -34.13 32.67 7.60
N HIS A 73 -33.82 31.44 8.00
CA HIS A 73 -33.60 30.33 7.07
C HIS A 73 -34.59 29.16 7.19
N PHE A 74 -35.28 29.00 8.32
CA PHE A 74 -36.12 27.81 8.59
C PHE A 74 -37.59 28.11 8.89
N ASN A 75 -37.96 29.33 9.32
CA ASN A 75 -39.37 29.75 9.50
C ASN A 75 -39.97 30.43 8.26
N LYS A 76 -39.92 29.77 7.11
CA LYS A 76 -40.81 30.08 5.99
C LYS A 76 -41.76 28.90 5.77
N ALA A 77 -42.79 28.83 6.60
CA ALA A 77 -43.98 28.05 6.28
C ALA A 77 -44.93 28.91 5.42
N GLU A 78 -44.94 28.58 4.13
CA GLU A 78 -46.09 28.63 3.22
C GLU A 78 -46.81 29.97 2.99
N THR A 79 -46.23 30.78 2.09
CA THR A 79 -47.00 31.20 0.92
C THR A 79 -46.68 30.23 -0.21
N ILE A 80 -47.73 29.62 -0.76
CA ILE A 80 -47.73 28.57 -1.78
C ILE A 80 -46.62 28.80 -2.82
N ALA A 81 -45.53 28.05 -2.72
CA ALA A 81 -44.49 27.98 -3.73
C ALA A 81 -43.87 26.57 -3.68
N GLU A 82 -43.85 25.92 -4.83
CA GLU A 82 -43.56 24.50 -5.05
C GLU A 82 -42.34 23.97 -4.27
N ALA A 83 -42.47 22.77 -3.71
CA ALA A 83 -41.39 22.06 -3.04
C ALA A 83 -40.12 22.01 -3.90
N PRO A 84 -38.92 22.33 -3.37
CA PRO A 84 -37.69 22.15 -4.13
C PRO A 84 -37.50 20.64 -4.32
N LYS A 85 -37.74 20.17 -5.56
CA LYS A 85 -37.39 18.81 -5.99
C LYS A 85 -35.94 18.58 -5.59
N LYS A 86 -35.68 17.74 -4.57
CA LYS A 86 -34.32 17.29 -4.21
C LYS A 86 -33.63 16.92 -5.52
N SER A 87 -32.65 17.72 -5.94
CA SER A 87 -32.18 17.64 -7.31
C SER A 87 -31.61 16.24 -7.51
N LYS A 88 -32.05 15.57 -8.59
CA LYS A 88 -31.55 14.23 -8.91
C LYS A 88 -30.01 14.24 -9.02
N VAL A 89 -29.43 15.40 -9.35
CA VAL A 89 -27.99 15.67 -9.44
C VAL A 89 -27.24 15.34 -8.14
N PHE A 90 -27.75 15.69 -6.95
CA PHE A 90 -27.05 15.38 -5.70
C PHE A 90 -27.11 13.88 -5.34
N ARG A 91 -28.18 13.19 -5.74
CA ARG A 91 -28.29 11.73 -5.61
C ARG A 91 -27.37 11.02 -6.60
N TYR A 92 -27.31 11.47 -7.86
CA TYR A 92 -26.38 10.92 -8.85
C TYR A 92 -24.91 11.20 -8.50
N ALA A 93 -24.58 12.35 -7.90
CA ALA A 93 -23.24 12.63 -7.42
C ALA A 93 -22.79 11.65 -6.32
N LYS A 94 -23.66 11.33 -5.36
CA LYS A 94 -23.37 10.31 -4.34
C LYS A 94 -23.23 8.91 -4.93
N LEU A 95 -24.09 8.55 -5.88
CA LEU A 95 -23.99 7.27 -6.60
C LEU A 95 -22.72 7.19 -7.45
N ALA A 96 -22.31 8.29 -8.08
CA ALA A 96 -21.08 8.36 -8.86
C ALA A 96 -19.83 8.23 -7.98
N MET A 97 -19.80 8.85 -6.79
CA MET A 97 -18.72 8.67 -5.82
C MET A 97 -18.67 7.25 -5.25
N ALA A 98 -19.82 6.65 -4.94
CA ALA A 98 -19.87 5.26 -4.51
C ALA A 98 -19.40 4.31 -5.63
N ALA A 99 -19.83 4.55 -6.87
CA ALA A 99 -19.40 3.78 -8.03
C ALA A 99 -17.89 3.94 -8.30
N SER A 100 -17.32 5.13 -8.14
CA SER A 100 -15.86 5.31 -8.30
C SER A 100 -15.07 4.57 -7.23
N VAL A 101 -15.51 4.59 -5.97
CA VAL A 101 -14.87 3.81 -4.89
C VAL A 101 -14.97 2.31 -5.17
N VAL A 102 -16.13 1.81 -5.59
CA VAL A 102 -16.30 0.39 -5.97
C VAL A 102 -15.43 0.03 -7.18
N LEU A 103 -15.30 0.94 -8.16
CA LEU A 103 -14.43 0.74 -9.32
C LEU A 103 -12.95 0.68 -8.91
N PHE A 104 -12.51 1.59 -8.03
CA PHE A 104 -11.13 1.58 -7.52
C PHE A 104 -10.83 0.34 -6.68
N ILE A 105 -11.74 -0.06 -5.79
CA ILE A 105 -11.61 -1.31 -5.03
C ILE A 105 -11.61 -2.51 -5.98
N GLY A 106 -12.46 -2.51 -7.01
CA GLY A 106 -12.52 -3.56 -8.01
C GLY A 106 -11.23 -3.68 -8.82
N ILE A 107 -10.67 -2.56 -9.30
CA ILE A 107 -9.39 -2.54 -10.03
C ILE A 107 -8.23 -2.94 -9.11
N PHE A 108 -8.23 -2.47 -7.86
CA PHE A 108 -7.21 -2.82 -6.88
C PHE A 108 -7.27 -4.31 -6.52
N ALA A 109 -8.45 -4.83 -6.19
CA ALA A 109 -8.67 -6.24 -5.91
C ALA A 109 -8.33 -7.11 -7.13
N PHE A 110 -8.71 -6.68 -8.34
CA PHE A 110 -8.38 -7.41 -9.56
C PHE A 110 -6.86 -7.50 -9.78
N ASN A 111 -6.10 -6.42 -9.57
CA ASN A 111 -4.64 -6.45 -9.71
C ASN A 111 -3.93 -7.17 -8.56
N GLN A 112 -4.51 -7.18 -7.36
CA GLN A 112 -3.91 -7.81 -6.18
C GLN A 112 -4.20 -9.31 -6.11
N PHE A 113 -5.36 -9.75 -6.61
CA PHE A 113 -5.81 -11.14 -6.57
C PHE A 113 -5.84 -11.80 -7.96
N SER A 114 -5.31 -11.15 -9.00
CA SER A 114 -5.10 -11.81 -10.29
C SER A 114 -3.97 -12.82 -10.18
N THR A 115 -4.20 -14.00 -10.76
CA THR A 115 -3.16 -15.02 -10.89
C THR A 115 -2.04 -14.45 -11.76
N PRO A 116 -0.77 -14.47 -11.31
CA PRO A 116 0.34 -13.97 -12.11
C PRO A 116 0.42 -14.76 -13.42
N THR A 117 0.74 -14.06 -14.50
CA THR A 117 0.87 -14.63 -15.84
C THR A 117 2.30 -14.51 -16.34
N TYR A 118 2.65 -15.29 -17.35
CA TYR A 118 3.96 -15.20 -18.02
C TYR A 118 4.31 -13.76 -18.43
N SER A 119 3.35 -13.02 -18.97
CA SER A 119 3.56 -11.64 -19.44
C SER A 119 3.90 -10.64 -18.33
N ASP A 120 3.63 -10.97 -17.06
CA ASP A 120 4.01 -10.13 -15.93
C ASP A 120 5.51 -10.24 -15.60
N PHE A 121 6.19 -11.29 -16.09
CA PHE A 121 7.57 -11.64 -15.72
C PHE A 121 8.49 -11.91 -16.91
N ASN A 122 8.01 -11.91 -18.15
CA ASN A 122 8.80 -12.27 -19.35
C ASN A 122 9.73 -11.14 -19.86
N THR A 123 10.28 -10.32 -18.97
CA THR A 123 11.29 -9.34 -19.38
C THR A 123 12.60 -10.07 -19.61
N HIS A 124 13.09 -10.08 -20.85
CA HIS A 124 14.34 -10.73 -21.20
C HIS A 124 15.50 -9.74 -21.22
N GLU A 125 16.65 -10.16 -20.70
CA GLU A 125 17.87 -9.42 -20.91
C GLU A 125 18.19 -9.37 -22.41
N PRO A 126 18.65 -8.21 -22.92
CA PRO A 126 19.05 -8.10 -24.31
C PRO A 126 20.29 -8.96 -24.54
N MET A 127 20.28 -9.69 -25.65
CA MET A 127 21.48 -10.35 -26.16
C MET A 127 22.56 -9.31 -26.42
N THR A 128 23.79 -9.62 -25.98
CA THR A 128 24.98 -8.86 -26.36
C THR A 128 25.84 -9.69 -27.28
N THR A 129 26.46 -9.05 -28.27
CA THR A 129 27.40 -9.76 -29.15
C THR A 129 28.71 -9.93 -28.41
N VAL A 130 28.88 -11.06 -27.72
CA VAL A 130 30.18 -11.46 -27.20
C VAL A 130 30.99 -12.05 -28.36
N ARG A 131 32.27 -11.71 -28.44
CA ARG A 131 33.16 -12.07 -29.55
C ARG A 131 33.43 -13.59 -29.54
N GLY A 132 32.60 -14.38 -30.20
CA GLY A 132 32.75 -15.84 -30.36
C GLY A 132 33.42 -16.25 -31.68
N GLU A 133 34.00 -17.46 -31.73
CA GLU A 133 34.74 -18.01 -32.88
C GLU A 133 33.85 -18.57 -34.03
N GLY A 134 32.56 -18.25 -34.06
CA GLY A 134 31.59 -18.74 -35.05
C GLY A 134 31.26 -17.76 -36.20
N SER A 135 30.21 -18.07 -36.98
CA SER A 135 29.65 -17.19 -38.03
C SER A 135 29.20 -15.85 -37.43
N VAL A 136 30.13 -14.90 -37.32
CA VAL A 136 29.95 -13.58 -36.71
C VAL A 136 28.71 -12.88 -37.29
N LYS A 137 28.45 -13.08 -38.58
CA LYS A 137 27.31 -12.49 -39.28
C LYS A 137 25.97 -13.05 -38.78
N ASP A 138 25.85 -14.36 -38.57
CA ASP A 138 24.59 -14.97 -38.14
C ASP A 138 24.32 -14.68 -36.66
N LEU A 139 25.37 -14.66 -35.82
CA LEU A 139 25.27 -14.26 -34.43
C LEU A 139 24.82 -12.79 -34.26
N ILE A 140 25.39 -11.86 -35.05
CA ILE A 140 24.94 -10.45 -35.05
C ILE A 140 23.47 -10.35 -35.48
N GLN A 141 23.07 -11.09 -36.51
CA GLN A 141 21.68 -11.08 -36.97
C GLN A 141 20.73 -11.71 -35.95
N ALA A 142 21.14 -12.80 -35.29
CA ALA A 142 20.37 -13.45 -34.24
C ALA A 142 20.15 -12.50 -33.06
N THR A 143 21.22 -11.84 -32.61
CA THR A 143 21.18 -10.84 -31.53
C THR A 143 20.21 -9.71 -31.86
N LYS A 144 20.30 -9.16 -33.08
CA LYS A 144 19.39 -8.10 -33.54
C LYS A 144 17.94 -8.59 -33.58
N ALA A 145 17.70 -9.79 -34.13
CA ALA A 145 16.37 -10.36 -34.22
C ALA A 145 15.77 -10.60 -32.82
N PHE A 146 16.53 -11.16 -31.88
CA PHE A 146 16.10 -11.40 -30.51
C PHE A 146 15.73 -10.08 -29.80
N ASN A 147 16.62 -9.08 -29.86
CA ASN A 147 16.41 -7.79 -29.20
C ASN A 147 15.22 -7.02 -29.82
N ASN A 148 14.92 -7.24 -31.09
CA ASN A 148 13.75 -6.72 -31.78
C ASN A 148 12.47 -7.56 -31.59
N LYS A 149 12.54 -8.65 -30.82
CA LYS A 149 11.44 -9.62 -30.63
C LYS A 149 10.98 -10.33 -31.92
N GLU A 150 11.85 -10.39 -32.94
CA GLU A 150 11.68 -11.19 -34.15
C GLU A 150 12.02 -12.67 -33.85
N TYR A 151 11.25 -13.31 -32.96
CA TYR A 151 11.63 -14.59 -32.35
C TYR A 151 11.73 -15.74 -33.36
N GLU A 152 10.90 -15.80 -34.40
CA GLU A 152 11.00 -16.83 -35.44
C GLU A 152 12.35 -16.78 -36.15
N LYS A 153 12.79 -15.56 -36.50
CA LYS A 153 14.05 -15.33 -37.18
C LYS A 153 15.24 -15.54 -36.24
N ALA A 154 15.13 -15.07 -35.00
CA ALA A 154 16.14 -15.31 -33.97
C ALA A 154 16.34 -16.82 -33.75
N ASN A 155 15.25 -17.58 -33.64
CA ASN A 155 15.28 -19.02 -33.45
C ASN A 155 16.01 -19.75 -34.59
N ALA A 156 15.69 -19.41 -35.84
CA ALA A 156 16.35 -20.01 -37.01
C ALA A 156 17.86 -19.71 -37.04
N LEU A 157 18.26 -18.46 -36.75
CA LEU A 157 19.66 -18.06 -36.75
C LEU A 157 20.43 -18.66 -35.56
N LEU A 158 19.86 -18.65 -34.36
CA LEU A 158 20.46 -19.24 -33.16
C LEU A 158 20.69 -20.74 -33.32
N LYS A 159 19.75 -21.45 -33.95
CA LYS A 159 19.91 -22.87 -34.27
C LYS A 159 21.15 -23.10 -35.14
N THR A 160 21.31 -22.32 -36.22
CA THR A 160 22.50 -22.42 -37.10
C THR A 160 23.79 -22.09 -36.39
N VAL A 161 23.79 -21.09 -35.49
CA VAL A 161 24.99 -20.73 -34.72
C VAL A 161 25.35 -21.85 -33.73
N LEU A 162 24.35 -22.42 -33.03
CA LEU A 162 24.55 -23.54 -32.09
C LEU A 162 24.98 -24.85 -32.76
N GLU A 163 24.65 -25.08 -34.04
CA GLU A 163 25.19 -26.22 -34.79
C GLU A 163 26.73 -26.18 -34.90
N ASN A 164 27.32 -24.98 -34.87
CA ASN A 164 28.77 -24.78 -34.94
C ASN A 164 29.44 -24.65 -33.56
N ASP A 165 28.68 -24.24 -32.54
CA ASP A 165 29.15 -24.05 -31.16
C ASP A 165 28.12 -24.60 -30.15
N PRO A 166 27.95 -25.93 -30.10
CA PRO A 166 26.85 -26.57 -29.38
C PRO A 166 26.96 -26.45 -27.86
N ASP A 167 28.16 -26.18 -27.33
CA ASP A 167 28.43 -26.09 -25.90
C ASP A 167 28.29 -24.67 -25.35
N ASN A 168 27.99 -23.69 -26.20
CA ASN A 168 27.80 -22.31 -25.81
C ASN A 168 26.53 -22.12 -24.98
N SER A 169 26.71 -22.11 -23.66
CA SER A 169 25.59 -22.02 -22.72
C SER A 169 24.76 -20.74 -22.85
N GLU A 170 25.38 -19.62 -23.22
CA GLU A 170 24.66 -18.36 -23.43
C GLU A 170 23.71 -18.49 -24.63
N LEU A 171 24.23 -19.00 -25.75
CA LEU A 171 23.42 -19.21 -26.95
C LEU A 171 22.33 -20.26 -26.73
N GLN A 172 22.61 -21.33 -25.98
CA GLN A 172 21.61 -22.33 -25.58
C GLN A 172 20.48 -21.68 -24.78
N LEU A 173 20.82 -20.80 -23.83
CA LEU A 173 19.82 -20.08 -23.02
C LEU A 173 18.94 -19.22 -23.92
N TYR A 174 19.52 -18.37 -24.76
CA TYR A 174 18.74 -17.52 -25.66
C TYR A 174 17.92 -18.33 -26.66
N TYR A 175 18.44 -19.44 -27.15
CA TYR A 175 17.69 -20.34 -28.01
C TYR A 175 16.49 -20.95 -27.26
N ALA A 176 16.66 -21.35 -26.00
CA ALA A 176 15.54 -21.78 -25.17
C ALA A 176 14.48 -20.68 -24.99
N ILE A 177 14.89 -19.46 -24.68
CA ILE A 177 14.00 -18.30 -24.51
C ILE A 177 13.18 -18.05 -25.78
N THR A 178 13.82 -18.05 -26.97
CA THR A 178 13.07 -17.92 -28.23
C THR A 178 12.04 -19.03 -28.41
N ASN A 179 12.35 -20.26 -28.00
CA ASN A 179 11.41 -21.37 -28.09
C ASN A 179 10.26 -21.23 -27.07
N ILE A 180 10.47 -20.64 -25.90
CA ILE A 180 9.37 -20.29 -24.97
C ILE A 180 8.45 -19.27 -25.61
N GLU A 181 9.01 -18.22 -26.22
CA GLU A 181 8.24 -17.16 -26.86
C GLU A 181 7.40 -17.70 -28.04
N LEU A 182 7.94 -18.67 -28.78
CA LEU A 182 7.28 -19.36 -29.89
C LEU A 182 6.39 -20.55 -29.46
N ASP A 183 6.18 -20.77 -28.16
CA ASP A 183 5.41 -21.90 -27.59
C ASP A 183 5.95 -23.30 -27.96
N ASN A 184 7.21 -23.37 -28.39
CA ASN A 184 7.94 -24.59 -28.67
C ASN A 184 8.49 -25.23 -27.38
N PHE A 185 7.61 -25.48 -26.40
CA PHE A 185 7.98 -25.85 -25.03
C PHE A 185 8.85 -27.10 -24.93
N LYS A 186 8.67 -28.09 -25.82
CA LYS A 186 9.51 -29.29 -25.82
C LYS A 186 10.97 -29.00 -26.15
N ILE A 187 11.22 -28.07 -27.08
CA ILE A 187 12.57 -27.66 -27.45
C ILE A 187 13.16 -26.82 -26.33
N ALA A 188 12.38 -25.85 -25.81
CA ALA A 188 12.80 -25.04 -24.67
C ALA A 188 13.21 -25.90 -23.47
N ASP A 189 12.38 -26.88 -23.09
CA ASP A 189 12.66 -27.80 -21.99
C ASP A 189 13.95 -28.60 -22.22
N ALA A 190 14.19 -29.07 -23.45
CA ALA A 190 15.38 -29.84 -23.76
C ALA A 190 16.66 -28.99 -23.58
N GLU A 191 16.65 -27.74 -24.06
CA GLU A 191 17.80 -26.84 -23.95
C GLU A 191 18.03 -26.36 -22.51
N LEU A 192 16.97 -25.96 -21.79
CA LEU A 192 17.09 -25.56 -20.38
C LEU A 192 17.60 -26.69 -19.50
N ASN A 193 17.15 -27.93 -19.73
CA ASN A 193 17.62 -29.07 -18.95
C ASN A 193 19.11 -29.37 -19.14
N LYS A 194 19.70 -29.05 -20.30
CA LYS A 194 21.16 -29.16 -20.48
C LYS A 194 21.90 -28.18 -19.58
N LEU A 195 21.39 -26.94 -19.49
CA LEU A 195 21.96 -25.89 -18.64
C LEU A 195 21.80 -26.20 -17.14
N ILE A 196 20.61 -26.67 -16.75
CA ILE A 196 20.26 -26.97 -15.35
C ILE A 196 21.11 -28.13 -14.80
N ASN A 197 21.31 -29.18 -15.61
CA ASN A 197 22.05 -30.38 -15.20
C ASN A 197 23.57 -30.28 -15.47
N GLY A 198 24.01 -29.24 -16.16
CA GLY A 198 25.43 -28.99 -16.43
C GLY A 198 26.13 -28.22 -15.32
N THR A 199 27.37 -27.80 -15.59
CA THR A 199 28.17 -26.92 -14.72
C THR A 199 28.13 -25.46 -15.19
N SER A 200 27.06 -25.07 -15.88
CA SER A 200 26.93 -23.76 -16.51
C SER A 200 26.69 -22.67 -15.48
N ALA A 201 27.29 -21.49 -15.67
CA ALA A 201 26.94 -20.28 -14.92
C ALA A 201 25.47 -19.85 -15.14
N TYR A 202 24.83 -20.35 -16.21
CA TYR A 202 23.43 -20.07 -16.53
C TYR A 202 22.44 -21.03 -15.87
N LYS A 203 22.88 -21.90 -14.94
CA LYS A 203 22.02 -22.89 -14.28
C LYS A 203 20.79 -22.26 -13.63
N ASP A 204 20.98 -21.26 -12.77
CA ASP A 204 19.86 -20.63 -12.05
C ASP A 204 18.96 -19.83 -12.99
N ARG A 205 19.56 -19.16 -13.98
CA ARG A 205 18.80 -18.47 -15.03
C ARG A 205 17.97 -19.45 -15.86
N ALA A 206 18.48 -20.64 -16.14
CA ALA A 206 17.73 -21.69 -16.83
C ALA A 206 16.59 -22.24 -15.96
N LEU A 207 16.77 -22.37 -14.64
CA LEU A 207 15.68 -22.71 -13.71
C LEU A 207 14.57 -21.66 -13.73
N TRP A 208 14.93 -20.37 -13.68
CA TRP A 208 13.99 -19.26 -13.79
C TRP A 208 13.17 -19.33 -15.09
N TYR A 209 13.84 -19.46 -16.24
CA TYR A 209 13.14 -19.59 -17.52
C TYR A 209 12.33 -20.89 -17.67
N SER A 210 12.74 -21.97 -17.01
CA SER A 210 11.94 -23.20 -16.94
C SER A 210 10.64 -22.97 -16.16
N ALA A 211 10.71 -22.24 -15.04
CA ALA A 211 9.53 -21.87 -14.26
C ALA A 211 8.57 -20.98 -15.07
N LEU A 212 9.11 -19.99 -15.78
CA LEU A 212 8.34 -19.12 -16.69
C LEU A 212 7.70 -19.89 -17.84
N SER A 213 8.42 -20.85 -18.44
CA SER A 213 7.88 -21.75 -19.46
C SER A 213 6.67 -22.54 -18.94
N ARG A 214 6.75 -23.07 -17.71
CA ARG A 214 5.63 -23.76 -17.05
C ARG A 214 4.47 -22.81 -16.73
N LEU A 215 4.77 -21.58 -16.34
CA LEU A 215 3.76 -20.56 -16.06
C LEU A 215 2.98 -20.21 -17.34
N LYS A 216 3.67 -20.07 -18.47
CA LYS A 216 3.04 -19.84 -19.79
C LYS A 216 2.11 -20.99 -20.19
N GLN A 217 2.48 -22.22 -19.84
CA GLN A 217 1.67 -23.43 -20.01
C GLN A 217 0.56 -23.59 -18.95
N LYS A 218 0.41 -22.64 -18.01
CA LYS A 218 -0.53 -22.66 -16.89
C LYS A 218 -0.33 -23.85 -15.93
N ASN A 219 0.88 -24.40 -15.88
CA ASN A 219 1.23 -25.49 -14.97
C ASN A 219 1.82 -24.91 -13.68
N ILE A 220 0.94 -24.47 -12.78
CA ILE A 220 1.31 -23.75 -11.55
C ILE A 220 2.16 -24.62 -10.61
N ASP A 221 1.78 -25.88 -10.41
CA ASP A 221 2.51 -26.79 -9.53
C ASP A 221 3.96 -26.96 -9.99
N ALA A 222 4.18 -27.16 -11.28
CA ALA A 222 5.53 -27.28 -11.84
C ALA A 222 6.30 -25.94 -11.77
N THR A 223 5.63 -24.81 -11.95
CA THR A 223 6.23 -23.48 -11.76
C THR A 223 6.75 -23.33 -10.34
N ILE A 224 5.94 -23.60 -9.32
CA ILE A 224 6.32 -23.49 -7.90
C ILE A 224 7.53 -24.38 -7.58
N VAL A 225 7.53 -25.64 -8.04
CA VAL A 225 8.64 -26.59 -7.82
C VAL A 225 9.95 -26.08 -8.40
N LEU A 226 9.92 -25.43 -9.57
CA LEU A 226 11.11 -24.88 -10.21
C LEU A 226 11.59 -23.59 -9.53
N LEU A 227 10.67 -22.70 -9.14
CA LEU A 227 11.01 -21.45 -8.44
C LEU A 227 11.75 -21.70 -7.13
N LYS A 228 11.34 -22.72 -6.37
CA LYS A 228 12.00 -23.13 -5.11
C LYS A 228 13.44 -23.63 -5.28
N GLN A 229 13.86 -23.93 -6.51
CA GLN A 229 15.22 -24.40 -6.80
C GLN A 229 16.17 -23.28 -7.19
N VAL A 230 15.67 -22.06 -7.46
CA VAL A 230 16.50 -20.90 -7.81
C VAL A 230 17.33 -20.48 -6.59
N SER A 231 18.66 -20.45 -6.72
CA SER A 231 19.57 -20.10 -5.61
C SER A 231 19.40 -18.64 -5.15
N GLU A 232 19.69 -18.35 -3.88
CA GLU A 232 19.60 -17.00 -3.32
C GLU A 232 20.58 -16.00 -3.97
N GLU A 233 21.69 -16.51 -4.50
CA GLU A 233 22.73 -15.75 -5.18
C GLU A 233 22.40 -15.47 -6.66
N ALA A 234 21.31 -16.04 -7.20
CA ALA A 234 20.94 -15.85 -8.59
C ALA A 234 20.45 -14.42 -8.85
N ASP A 235 20.82 -13.85 -10.01
CA ASP A 235 20.35 -12.53 -10.45
C ASP A 235 18.82 -12.44 -10.47
N ASP A 236 18.17 -13.54 -10.88
CA ASP A 236 16.72 -13.67 -11.02
C ASP A 236 16.00 -14.01 -9.70
N TYR A 237 16.71 -14.22 -8.58
CA TYR A 237 16.14 -14.71 -7.32
C TYR A 237 14.99 -13.83 -6.78
N LYS A 238 15.15 -12.50 -6.84
CA LYS A 238 14.14 -11.56 -6.34
C LYS A 238 12.81 -11.67 -7.11
N GLU A 239 12.88 -11.80 -8.44
CA GLU A 239 11.69 -11.95 -9.26
C GLU A 239 11.11 -13.36 -9.11
N ALA A 240 11.95 -14.39 -8.93
CA ALA A 240 11.51 -15.74 -8.62
C ALA A 240 10.71 -15.82 -7.31
N GLN A 241 11.20 -15.20 -6.24
CA GLN A 241 10.48 -15.14 -4.95
C GLN A 241 9.18 -14.34 -5.07
N LYS A 242 9.20 -13.20 -5.74
CA LYS A 242 8.00 -12.39 -5.98
C LYS A 242 6.92 -13.15 -6.77
N LEU A 243 7.31 -13.98 -7.74
CA LEU A 243 6.37 -14.85 -8.44
C LEU A 243 5.87 -15.98 -7.53
N LEU A 244 6.78 -16.59 -6.75
CA LEU A 244 6.44 -17.67 -5.80
C LEU A 244 5.41 -17.19 -4.77
N ASP A 245 5.64 -16.03 -4.15
CA ASP A 245 4.73 -15.40 -3.17
C ASP A 245 3.33 -15.11 -3.73
N LYS A 246 3.19 -14.96 -5.05
CA LYS A 246 1.89 -14.73 -5.71
C LYS A 246 1.18 -16.03 -6.08
N LEU A 247 1.91 -17.15 -6.13
CA LEU A 247 1.38 -18.46 -6.50
C LEU A 247 1.02 -19.31 -5.27
N GLU A 248 1.60 -19.02 -4.11
CA GLU A 248 1.28 -19.62 -2.80
C GLU A 248 0.23 -18.79 -2.03
#